data_AF-A0A0W0ZQC2-F1
#
_entry.id   AF-A0A0W0ZQC2-F1
#
_cell.length_a   1.000
_cell.length_b   1.000
_cell.length_c   1.000
_cell.angle_alpha   90.00
_cell.angle_beta   90.00
_cell.angle_gamma   90.00
#
_symmetry.space_group_name_H-M   'P 1'
#
loop_
_entity.id
_entity.type
_entity.pdbx_description
1 polymer ?
#
loop_
_entity_poly.entity_id
_entity_poly.type
_entity_poly.pdbx_seq_one_letter_code
_entity_poly.pdbx_strand_id
1 'polypeptide(L)'
;MWYIIEQNHQLIKQLMQSKYPFFQSQNTSSFSGVRFSRVVKTPATIETLYRGDNNLSSVIFLLPTLLTGVFCQSFPKVVDIEQVKLHKLTNLSNDYHMVSMSADSQVALTWGRGGFIAIDPTLFANYIVDVHATFDEHCLNFPARMEREKEHIALAVPFCSIKKIMIGNKEVTNPFYVKITADNQDAITAFDMLYCQLISLLRTKYTQEVDVEAEKIALRDYATAYLDFYTQFGGSDNPFNKSLSELFGLYPEFMEHFFQSNQVTSKMVMMNDLVLSSENLFKEHLYTKKVDSSYIHRVKESTTCLEDDWAKPVFD
;
A
#
# COMPACT_ATOMS: atom_id res chain seq x y z
N MET A 1 -9.92 15.84 39.94
CA MET A 1 -10.60 15.13 38.84
C MET A 1 -9.77 15.10 37.56
N TRP A 2 -9.10 16.21 37.17
CA TRP A 2 -8.16 16.26 36.04
C TRP A 2 -6.89 15.37 36.23
N TYR A 3 -6.35 15.31 37.45
CA TYR A 3 -5.14 14.53 37.77
C TYR A 3 -5.32 13.00 37.60
N ILE A 4 -6.56 12.50 37.71
CA ILE A 4 -6.87 11.06 37.56
C ILE A 4 -6.96 10.67 36.08
N ILE A 5 -7.34 11.61 35.20
CA ILE A 5 -7.41 11.39 33.75
C ILE A 5 -6.00 11.33 33.16
N GLU A 6 -5.10 12.23 33.58
CA GLU A 6 -3.69 12.20 33.15
C GLU A 6 -2.96 10.94 33.62
N GLN A 7 -3.22 10.48 34.84
CA GLN A 7 -2.64 9.24 35.35
C GLN A 7 -3.16 8.01 34.59
N ASN A 8 -4.45 7.96 34.24
CA ASN A 8 -4.99 6.86 33.43
C ASN A 8 -4.45 6.89 31.99
N HIS A 9 -4.22 8.07 31.41
CA HIS A 9 -3.64 8.20 30.07
C HIS A 9 -2.15 7.82 30.04
N GLN A 10 -1.40 8.15 31.10
CA GLN A 10 -0.03 7.69 31.32
C GLN A 10 0.04 6.17 31.57
N LEU A 11 -0.91 5.61 32.32
CA LEU A 11 -0.99 4.17 32.61
C LEU A 11 -1.33 3.36 31.36
N ILE A 12 -2.24 3.85 30.52
CA ILE A 12 -2.56 3.24 29.21
C ILE A 12 -1.34 3.31 28.28
N LYS A 13 -0.64 4.45 28.24
CA LYS A 13 0.64 4.56 27.51
C LYS A 13 1.69 3.58 28.03
N GLN A 14 1.84 3.44 29.36
CA GLN A 14 2.78 2.49 29.97
C GLN A 14 2.39 1.03 29.74
N LEU A 15 1.09 0.68 29.77
CA LEU A 15 0.60 -0.67 29.49
C LEU A 15 0.73 -1.07 28.02
N MET A 16 0.58 -0.10 27.10
CA MET A 16 0.90 -0.32 25.68
C MET A 16 2.41 -0.44 25.45
N GLN A 17 3.23 0.33 26.19
CA GLN A 17 4.68 0.24 26.15
C GLN A 17 5.23 -1.07 26.74
N SER A 18 4.56 -1.68 27.72
CA SER A 18 5.07 -2.89 28.38
C SER A 18 4.83 -4.20 27.61
N LYS A 19 3.94 -4.20 26.60
CA LYS A 19 3.66 -5.40 25.79
C LYS A 19 4.69 -5.69 24.69
N TYR A 20 5.53 -4.71 24.31
CA TYR A 20 6.51 -4.86 23.22
C TYR A 20 7.86 -4.23 23.59
N PRO A 21 8.76 -4.95 24.31
CA PRO A 21 9.94 -4.35 24.93
C PRO A 21 11.14 -4.10 23.99
N PHE A 22 10.96 -4.09 22.66
CA PHE A 22 12.08 -3.92 21.70
C PHE A 22 12.23 -2.53 21.09
N PHE A 23 11.43 -1.53 21.46
CA PHE A 23 11.38 -0.27 20.73
C PHE A 23 11.42 0.97 21.62
N GLN A 24 12.62 1.46 21.91
CA GLN A 24 12.87 2.89 22.14
C GLN A 24 14.26 3.29 21.64
N SER A 25 14.34 4.26 20.72
CA SER A 25 15.35 5.31 20.82
C SER A 25 14.87 6.60 20.13
N GLN A 26 15.13 7.72 20.80
CA GLN A 26 14.70 9.09 20.49
C GLN A 26 15.50 9.73 19.33
N ASN A 27 15.55 9.08 18.18
CA ASN A 27 15.87 9.75 16.93
C ASN A 27 14.67 9.58 16.00
N THR A 28 14.39 10.58 15.18
CA THR A 28 13.40 10.55 14.09
C THR A 28 13.82 9.57 12.97
N SER A 29 14.18 8.34 13.35
CA SER A 29 14.11 7.16 12.52
C SER A 29 12.65 6.71 12.56
N SER A 30 11.95 6.90 11.45
CA SER A 30 10.61 6.37 11.20
C SER A 30 10.45 4.96 11.80
N PHE A 31 9.34 4.73 12.49
CA PHE A 31 8.93 3.44 13.06
C PHE A 31 8.90 2.32 11.99
N SER A 32 8.83 2.67 10.71
CA SER A 32 8.91 1.74 9.57
C SER A 32 10.31 1.21 9.24
N GLY A 33 11.37 1.76 9.84
CA GLY A 33 12.75 1.52 9.42
C GLY A 33 13.12 2.15 8.07
N VAL A 34 12.22 2.94 7.46
CA VAL A 34 12.43 3.66 6.20
C VAL A 34 12.23 5.16 6.41
N ARG A 35 13.25 5.95 6.10
CA ARG A 35 13.21 7.42 6.22
C ARG A 35 13.00 8.07 4.85
N PHE A 36 12.05 8.99 4.74
CA PHE A 36 11.95 9.86 3.56
C PHE A 36 12.82 11.10 3.79
N SER A 37 13.69 11.44 2.84
CA SER A 37 14.72 12.46 3.02
C SER A 37 14.83 13.34 1.79
N ARG A 38 14.58 14.65 1.96
CA ARG A 38 14.62 15.64 0.86
C ARG A 38 13.77 15.20 -0.33
N VAL A 39 12.52 14.88 -0.06
CA VAL A 39 11.52 14.53 -1.08
C VAL A 39 10.27 15.34 -0.80
N VAL A 40 9.60 15.77 -1.85
CA VAL A 40 8.33 16.49 -1.74
C VAL A 40 7.21 15.48 -1.61
N LYS A 41 6.32 15.72 -0.63
CA LYS A 41 5.14 14.88 -0.40
C LYS A 41 3.99 15.33 -1.27
N THR A 42 3.10 14.39 -1.56
CA THR A 42 1.86 14.68 -2.30
C THR A 42 1.07 15.77 -1.57
N PRO A 43 0.70 16.86 -2.27
CA PRO A 43 -0.02 17.96 -1.63
C PRO A 43 -1.46 17.55 -1.29
N ALA A 44 -2.00 18.12 -0.20
CA ALA A 44 -3.36 17.82 0.27
C ALA A 44 -4.47 18.20 -0.72
N THR A 45 -4.15 18.99 -1.75
CA THR A 45 -5.07 19.31 -2.86
C THR A 45 -5.34 18.13 -3.79
N ILE A 46 -4.50 17.09 -3.75
CA ILE A 46 -4.73 15.87 -4.52
C ILE A 46 -5.66 14.96 -3.72
N GLU A 47 -6.95 15.05 -4.02
CA GLU A 47 -7.98 14.22 -3.37
C GLU A 47 -7.99 12.79 -3.91
N THR A 48 -7.37 12.55 -5.06
CA THR A 48 -7.40 11.23 -5.70
C THR A 48 -6.17 10.98 -6.54
N LEU A 49 -5.60 9.80 -6.35
CA LEU A 49 -4.59 9.22 -7.20
C LEU A 49 -5.17 8.02 -7.96
N TYR A 50 -4.61 7.70 -9.11
CA TYR A 50 -5.06 6.62 -9.97
C TYR A 50 -3.91 5.70 -10.30
N ARG A 51 -4.17 4.39 -10.32
CA ARG A 51 -3.18 3.39 -10.71
C ARG A 51 -3.76 2.44 -11.72
N GLY A 52 -3.14 2.38 -12.90
CA GLY A 52 -3.44 1.39 -13.93
C GLY A 52 -2.59 0.15 -13.77
N ASP A 53 -3.20 -1.03 -13.90
CA ASP A 53 -2.47 -2.30 -13.92
C ASP A 53 -3.20 -3.30 -14.83
N ASN A 54 -2.49 -3.85 -15.81
CA ASN A 54 -3.05 -4.82 -16.76
C ASN A 54 -3.45 -6.15 -16.10
N ASN A 55 -2.88 -6.45 -14.92
CA ASN A 55 -3.17 -7.65 -14.15
C ASN A 55 -4.00 -7.34 -12.90
N LEU A 56 -4.63 -6.17 -12.82
CA LEU A 56 -5.31 -5.67 -11.63
C LEU A 56 -6.28 -6.71 -11.02
N SER A 57 -7.13 -7.33 -11.84
CA SER A 57 -8.12 -8.32 -11.38
C SER A 57 -7.49 -9.56 -10.74
N SER A 58 -6.29 -9.94 -11.15
CA SER A 58 -5.60 -11.11 -10.60
C SER A 58 -5.02 -10.88 -9.20
N VAL A 59 -4.85 -9.60 -8.81
CA VAL A 59 -4.20 -9.22 -7.54
C VAL A 59 -5.21 -8.61 -6.58
N ILE A 60 -6.08 -7.71 -7.06
CA ILE A 60 -6.86 -6.81 -6.20
C ILE A 60 -7.96 -7.53 -5.40
N PHE A 61 -8.42 -8.68 -5.88
CA PHE A 61 -9.48 -9.47 -5.24
C PHE A 61 -8.95 -10.62 -4.37
N LEU A 62 -7.64 -10.76 -4.23
CA LEU A 62 -7.05 -11.76 -3.36
C LEU A 62 -7.28 -11.38 -1.88
N LEU A 63 -7.62 -12.37 -1.06
CA LEU A 63 -7.79 -12.21 0.39
C LEU A 63 -6.56 -11.58 1.06
N PRO A 64 -5.30 -12.01 0.77
CA PRO A 64 -4.11 -11.31 1.24
C PRO A 64 -4.04 -9.82 0.87
N THR A 65 -4.46 -9.45 -0.34
CA THR A 65 -4.41 -8.06 -0.83
C THR A 65 -5.32 -7.15 -0.02
N LEU A 66 -6.38 -7.67 0.61
CA LEU A 66 -7.26 -6.87 1.48
C LEU A 66 -6.55 -6.34 2.74
N LEU A 67 -5.46 -7.01 3.16
CA LEU A 67 -4.69 -6.67 4.36
C LEU A 67 -3.45 -5.84 4.03
N THR A 68 -2.73 -6.20 2.96
CA THR A 68 -1.45 -5.57 2.63
C THR A 68 -1.53 -4.55 1.51
N GLY A 69 -2.64 -4.52 0.78
CA GLY A 69 -2.77 -3.71 -0.42
C GLY A 69 -1.77 -4.09 -1.51
N VAL A 70 -1.41 -3.11 -2.33
CA VAL A 70 -0.42 -3.25 -3.41
C VAL A 70 0.90 -2.65 -2.93
N PHE A 71 2.01 -3.36 -3.05
CA PHE A 71 3.29 -2.90 -2.52
C PHE A 71 4.44 -3.23 -3.48
N CYS A 72 5.53 -2.47 -3.36
CA CYS A 72 6.73 -2.69 -4.16
C CYS A 72 7.58 -3.85 -3.62
N GLN A 73 8.67 -4.19 -4.30
CA GLN A 73 9.51 -5.32 -3.91
C GLN A 73 10.86 -4.89 -3.29
N SER A 74 11.16 -3.59 -3.33
CA SER A 74 12.38 -3.01 -2.79
C SER A 74 12.07 -2.04 -1.66
N PHE A 75 12.64 -2.30 -0.48
CA PHE A 75 12.41 -1.50 0.73
C PHE A 75 13.74 -0.87 1.20
N PRO A 76 14.14 0.27 0.60
CA PRO A 76 15.38 0.94 0.99
C PRO A 76 15.28 1.49 2.41
N LYS A 77 16.43 1.70 3.07
CA LYS A 77 16.46 2.38 4.38
C LYS A 77 16.09 3.86 4.29
N VAL A 78 16.37 4.48 3.14
CA VAL A 78 16.11 5.89 2.87
C VAL A 78 15.47 6.01 1.48
N VAL A 79 14.35 6.73 1.41
CA VAL A 79 13.75 7.17 0.15
C VAL A 79 14.15 8.63 -0.04
N ASP A 80 15.07 8.85 -0.97
CA ASP A 80 15.57 10.14 -1.39
C ASP A 80 15.51 10.24 -2.93
N ILE A 81 16.04 11.34 -3.47
CA ILE A 81 16.06 11.58 -4.92
C ILE A 81 16.72 10.44 -5.71
N GLU A 82 17.71 9.72 -5.17
CA GLU A 82 18.34 8.61 -5.90
C GLU A 82 17.40 7.41 -6.03
N GLN A 83 16.55 7.16 -5.02
CA GLN A 83 15.50 6.13 -5.15
C GLN A 83 14.40 6.56 -6.13
N VAL A 84 14.03 7.83 -6.14
CA VAL A 84 13.05 8.37 -7.10
C VAL A 84 13.59 8.27 -8.54
N LYS A 85 14.85 8.66 -8.76
CA LYS A 85 15.52 8.51 -10.06
C LYS A 85 15.63 7.04 -10.45
N LEU A 86 15.99 6.15 -9.53
CA LEU A 86 16.07 4.71 -9.80
C LEU A 86 14.70 4.16 -10.24
N HIS A 87 13.62 4.55 -9.56
CA HIS A 87 12.25 4.22 -9.96
C HIS A 87 11.95 4.70 -11.39
N LYS A 88 12.28 5.94 -11.73
CA LYS A 88 12.05 6.49 -13.08
C LYS A 88 12.90 5.86 -14.18
N LEU A 89 14.17 5.57 -13.89
CA LEU A 89 15.11 5.00 -14.85
C LEU A 89 14.86 3.51 -15.09
N THR A 90 14.14 2.85 -14.20
CA THR A 90 13.70 1.45 -14.35
C THR A 90 12.28 1.41 -14.89
N ASN A 91 12.12 1.97 -16.09
CA ASN A 91 10.88 2.31 -16.82
C ASN A 91 9.82 1.18 -16.97
N LEU A 92 10.07 -0.04 -16.49
CA LEU A 92 9.24 -1.24 -16.70
C LEU A 92 9.28 -2.22 -15.52
N SER A 93 9.44 -1.75 -14.28
CA SER A 93 9.77 -2.63 -13.17
C SER A 93 8.60 -3.39 -12.53
N ASN A 94 7.35 -3.26 -13.02
CA ASN A 94 6.17 -3.85 -12.36
C ASN A 94 6.16 -3.51 -10.84
N ASP A 95 6.42 -2.24 -10.52
CA ASP A 95 6.53 -1.72 -9.16
C ASP A 95 7.62 -2.37 -8.31
N TYR A 96 8.73 -2.80 -8.93
CA TYR A 96 9.85 -3.36 -8.17
C TYR A 96 10.37 -2.36 -7.14
N HIS A 97 10.57 -1.10 -7.54
CA HIS A 97 11.13 -0.07 -6.66
C HIS A 97 10.08 0.64 -5.82
N MET A 98 9.02 1.12 -6.46
CA MET A 98 7.89 1.80 -5.82
C MET A 98 6.60 1.53 -6.58
N VAL A 99 5.48 1.63 -5.89
CA VAL A 99 4.15 1.58 -6.46
C VAL A 99 3.85 2.92 -7.13
N SER A 100 3.69 2.90 -8.46
CA SER A 100 3.37 4.10 -9.24
C SER A 100 1.87 4.39 -9.22
N MET A 101 1.55 5.68 -9.12
CA MET A 101 0.22 6.28 -9.20
C MET A 101 0.30 7.59 -9.99
N SER A 102 -0.81 8.03 -10.55
CA SER A 102 -0.92 9.29 -11.30
C SER A 102 -2.04 10.14 -10.72
N ALA A 103 -1.86 11.47 -10.68
CA ALA A 103 -2.96 12.40 -10.47
C ALA A 103 -3.90 12.50 -11.68
N ASP A 104 -3.54 11.91 -12.83
CA ASP A 104 -4.31 11.91 -14.07
C ASP A 104 -4.94 10.53 -14.34
N SER A 105 -6.27 10.46 -14.34
CA SER A 105 -6.98 9.21 -14.60
C SER A 105 -6.74 8.64 -16.01
N GLN A 106 -6.44 9.49 -17.00
CA GLN A 106 -6.20 9.02 -18.38
C GLN A 106 -4.86 8.32 -18.51
N VAL A 107 -3.86 8.76 -17.74
CA VAL A 107 -2.57 8.09 -17.64
C VAL A 107 -2.76 6.69 -17.04
N ALA A 108 -3.48 6.59 -15.92
CA ALA A 108 -3.78 5.29 -15.31
C ALA A 108 -4.60 4.37 -16.23
N LEU A 109 -5.61 4.89 -16.92
CA LEU A 109 -6.38 4.13 -17.91
C LEU A 109 -5.48 3.55 -19.00
N THR A 110 -4.51 4.32 -19.47
CA THR A 110 -3.54 3.92 -20.49
C THR A 110 -2.59 2.84 -19.94
N TRP A 111 -2.05 3.04 -18.74
CA TRP A 111 -1.14 2.08 -18.08
C TRP A 111 -1.80 0.70 -17.88
N GLY A 112 -3.07 0.68 -17.48
CA GLY A 112 -3.80 -0.55 -17.19
C GLY A 112 -4.70 -1.07 -18.31
N ARG A 113 -4.58 -0.53 -19.55
CA ARG A 113 -5.38 -0.94 -20.72
C ARG A 113 -6.88 -1.05 -20.43
N GLY A 114 -7.42 -0.04 -19.72
CA GLY A 114 -8.82 0.00 -19.30
C GLY A 114 -9.05 -0.34 -17.82
N GLY A 115 -8.17 -1.12 -17.18
CA GLY A 115 -8.28 -1.43 -15.76
C GLY A 115 -7.51 -0.45 -14.87
N PHE A 116 -8.13 0.12 -13.85
CA PHE A 116 -7.44 0.98 -12.89
C PHE A 116 -8.14 1.02 -11.53
N ILE A 117 -7.41 1.45 -10.51
CA ILE A 117 -7.97 1.80 -9.20
C ILE A 117 -7.89 3.31 -8.97
N ALA A 118 -8.88 3.86 -8.27
CA ALA A 118 -8.81 5.20 -7.72
C ALA A 118 -8.56 5.10 -6.21
N ILE A 119 -7.64 5.93 -5.73
CA ILE A 119 -7.03 5.86 -4.41
C ILE A 119 -7.24 7.19 -3.71
N ASP A 120 -7.72 7.15 -2.48
CA ASP A 120 -7.80 8.27 -1.56
C ASP A 120 -6.48 8.34 -0.76
N PRO A 121 -5.63 9.36 -0.97
CA PRO A 121 -4.32 9.42 -0.32
C PRO A 121 -4.39 9.79 1.17
N THR A 122 -5.54 10.23 1.69
CA THR A 122 -5.67 10.90 3.00
C THR A 122 -4.98 10.14 4.14
N LEU A 123 -5.19 8.82 4.22
CA LEU A 123 -4.66 7.99 5.30
C LEU A 123 -3.13 7.83 5.28
N PHE A 124 -2.50 7.94 4.13
CA PHE A 124 -1.08 7.64 3.96
C PHE A 124 -0.31 8.72 3.19
N ALA A 125 -0.86 9.94 3.10
CA ALA A 125 -0.30 11.05 2.33
C ALA A 125 1.18 11.36 2.70
N ASN A 126 1.54 11.21 3.97
CA ASN A 126 2.93 11.37 4.46
C ASN A 126 3.91 10.35 3.85
N TYR A 127 3.43 9.29 3.24
CA TYR A 127 4.21 8.20 2.65
C TYR A 127 4.21 8.22 1.12
N ILE A 128 3.58 9.23 0.51
CA ILE A 128 3.51 9.38 -0.94
C ILE A 128 4.42 10.53 -1.38
N VAL A 129 5.34 10.24 -2.29
CA VAL A 129 6.26 11.21 -2.88
C VAL A 129 5.67 11.74 -4.18
N ASP A 130 5.62 13.06 -4.31
CA ASP A 130 5.36 13.74 -5.58
C ASP A 130 6.67 13.73 -6.38
N VAL A 131 6.68 12.97 -7.48
CA VAL A 131 7.91 12.76 -8.26
C VAL A 131 8.37 14.08 -8.88
N HIS A 132 7.45 14.79 -9.51
CA HIS A 132 7.72 16.02 -10.26
C HIS A 132 8.24 17.11 -9.34
N ALA A 133 7.53 17.37 -8.24
CA ALA A 133 7.94 18.37 -7.27
C ALA A 133 9.28 18.00 -6.58
N THR A 134 9.57 16.70 -6.42
CA THR A 134 10.87 16.24 -5.92
C THR A 134 12.00 16.48 -6.94
N PHE A 135 11.77 16.33 -8.24
CA PHE A 135 12.78 16.71 -9.24
C PHE A 135 13.04 18.22 -9.23
N ASP A 136 11.98 19.02 -9.15
CA ASP A 136 12.08 20.48 -9.08
C ASP A 136 12.84 20.95 -7.84
N GLU A 137 12.57 20.37 -6.66
CA GLU A 137 13.29 20.68 -5.41
C GLU A 137 14.81 20.44 -5.52
N HIS A 138 15.24 19.51 -6.38
CA HIS A 138 16.64 19.18 -6.61
C HIS A 138 17.24 19.82 -7.86
N CYS A 139 16.53 20.73 -8.51
CA CYS A 139 16.95 21.39 -9.75
C CYS A 139 17.31 20.39 -10.87
N LEU A 140 16.55 19.29 -10.98
CA LEU A 140 16.74 18.27 -12.00
C LEU A 140 15.72 18.44 -13.12
N ASN A 141 16.15 18.23 -14.36
CA ASN A 141 15.24 18.23 -15.51
C ASN A 141 14.42 16.93 -15.55
N PHE A 142 13.12 17.06 -15.75
CA PHE A 142 12.22 15.94 -16.00
C PHE A 142 11.96 15.82 -17.51
N PRO A 143 12.13 14.64 -18.15
CA PRO A 143 11.82 14.51 -19.57
C PRO A 143 10.35 14.87 -19.84
N ALA A 144 10.09 15.73 -20.84
CA ALA A 144 8.75 16.27 -21.14
C ALA A 144 7.65 15.22 -21.39
N ARG A 145 8.04 13.98 -21.77
CA ARG A 145 7.08 12.87 -21.90
C ARG A 145 6.66 12.30 -20.54
N MET A 146 7.55 12.28 -19.55
CA MET A 146 7.25 11.85 -18.18
C MET A 146 6.47 12.93 -17.42
N GLU A 147 6.61 14.22 -17.77
CA GLU A 147 5.82 15.31 -17.16
C GLU A 147 4.32 15.05 -17.21
N ARG A 148 3.85 14.39 -18.29
CA ARG A 148 2.44 14.05 -18.49
C ARG A 148 1.89 13.05 -17.47
N GLU A 149 2.76 12.27 -16.84
CA GLU A 149 2.36 11.21 -15.93
C GLU A 149 1.84 11.74 -14.60
N LYS A 150 2.20 12.97 -14.20
CA LYS A 150 1.85 13.58 -12.91
C LYS A 150 1.96 12.54 -11.78
N GLU A 151 3.16 11.98 -11.66
CA GLU A 151 3.38 10.71 -10.99
C GLU A 151 3.62 10.92 -9.50
N HIS A 152 3.01 10.03 -8.72
CA HIS A 152 3.18 9.92 -7.30
C HIS A 152 3.57 8.48 -6.97
N ILE A 153 4.51 8.31 -6.05
CA ILE A 153 5.07 7.00 -5.72
C ILE A 153 4.99 6.71 -4.23
N ALA A 154 4.75 5.45 -3.88
CA ALA A 154 4.73 4.97 -2.50
C ALA A 154 5.35 3.56 -2.40
N LEU A 155 5.75 3.16 -1.20
CA LEU A 155 6.21 1.79 -0.95
C LEU A 155 5.05 0.80 -0.93
N ALA A 156 3.88 1.24 -0.44
CA ALA A 156 2.65 0.46 -0.43
C ALA A 156 1.44 1.39 -0.62
N VAL A 157 0.42 0.90 -1.30
CA VAL A 157 -0.91 1.48 -1.42
C VAL A 157 -1.87 0.61 -0.61
N PRO A 158 -2.34 1.09 0.54
CA PRO A 158 -3.24 0.33 1.39
C PRO A 158 -4.57 0.04 0.70
N PHE A 159 -5.09 -1.18 0.88
CA PHE A 159 -6.36 -1.56 0.27
C PHE A 159 -7.54 -0.73 0.78
N CYS A 160 -7.53 -0.39 2.07
CA CYS A 160 -8.54 0.47 2.70
C CYS A 160 -8.63 1.87 2.08
N SER A 161 -7.61 2.31 1.35
CA SER A 161 -7.57 3.61 0.68
C SER A 161 -8.10 3.56 -0.76
N ILE A 162 -8.44 2.38 -1.28
CA ILE A 162 -8.91 2.20 -2.66
C ILE A 162 -10.41 2.45 -2.70
N LYS A 163 -10.84 3.61 -3.19
CA LYS A 163 -12.26 3.97 -3.24
C LYS A 163 -13.03 3.30 -4.39
N LYS A 164 -12.36 3.02 -5.50
CA LYS A 164 -12.99 2.54 -6.73
C LYS A 164 -12.07 1.61 -7.49
N ILE A 165 -12.63 0.56 -8.06
CA ILE A 165 -11.95 -0.41 -8.92
C ILE A 165 -12.64 -0.42 -10.28
N MET A 166 -11.87 -0.28 -11.36
CA MET A 166 -12.34 -0.38 -12.74
C MET A 166 -11.71 -1.62 -13.36
N ILE A 167 -12.53 -2.54 -13.87
CA ILE A 167 -12.10 -3.73 -14.60
C ILE A 167 -12.69 -3.64 -16.00
N GLY A 168 -11.84 -3.38 -17.00
CA GLY A 168 -12.31 -3.00 -18.33
C GLY A 168 -13.18 -1.74 -18.25
N ASN A 169 -14.41 -1.80 -18.77
CA ASN A 169 -15.35 -0.66 -18.69
C ASN A 169 -16.34 -0.75 -17.52
N LYS A 170 -16.13 -1.69 -16.59
CA LYS A 170 -17.04 -1.92 -15.47
C LYS A 170 -16.46 -1.38 -14.17
N GLU A 171 -17.24 -0.57 -13.49
CA GLU A 171 -16.96 -0.12 -12.13
C GLU A 171 -17.37 -1.20 -11.13
N VAL A 172 -16.46 -1.52 -10.21
CA VAL A 172 -16.68 -2.43 -9.09
C VAL A 172 -16.50 -1.64 -7.80
N THR A 173 -17.54 -1.64 -6.97
CA THR A 173 -17.49 -0.96 -5.66
C THR A 173 -16.58 -1.73 -4.71
N ASN A 174 -15.65 -1.05 -4.04
CA ASN A 174 -14.82 -1.65 -3.00
C ASN A 174 -15.52 -1.55 -1.63
N PRO A 175 -15.99 -2.66 -1.04
CA PRO A 175 -16.63 -2.63 0.27
C PRO A 175 -15.65 -2.35 1.42
N PHE A 176 -14.34 -2.49 1.19
CA PHE A 176 -13.30 -2.26 2.19
C PHE A 176 -12.71 -0.85 2.14
N TYR A 177 -13.25 0.06 1.34
CA TYR A 177 -12.82 1.47 1.40
C TYR A 177 -13.21 2.09 2.74
N VAL A 178 -12.25 2.68 3.46
CA VAL A 178 -12.49 3.40 4.71
C VAL A 178 -12.37 4.89 4.45
N LYS A 179 -13.51 5.58 4.38
CA LYS A 179 -13.58 7.02 4.19
C LYS A 179 -13.23 7.76 5.47
N ILE A 180 -11.99 8.22 5.59
CA ILE A 180 -11.51 9.05 6.70
C ILE A 180 -11.32 10.48 6.20
N THR A 181 -11.85 11.44 6.95
CA THR A 181 -11.67 12.87 6.66
C THR A 181 -10.29 13.34 7.16
N ALA A 182 -9.70 14.32 6.47
CA ALA A 182 -8.36 14.82 6.78
C ALA A 182 -8.21 15.45 8.18
N ASP A 183 -9.32 15.82 8.82
CA ASP A 183 -9.37 16.36 10.18
C ASP A 183 -9.41 15.27 11.28
N ASN A 184 -9.64 14.00 10.92
CA ASN A 184 -9.66 12.89 11.88
C ASN A 184 -8.23 12.42 12.22
N GLN A 185 -7.56 13.21 13.07
CA GLN A 185 -6.18 12.96 13.48
C GLN A 185 -5.98 11.65 14.24
N ASP A 186 -7.00 11.17 14.96
CA ASP A 186 -6.94 9.89 15.67
C ASP A 186 -6.84 8.72 14.70
N ALA A 187 -7.69 8.71 13.66
CA ALA A 187 -7.64 7.69 12.61
C ALA A 187 -6.34 7.76 11.82
N ILE A 188 -5.88 8.96 11.46
CA ILE A 188 -4.62 9.16 10.73
C ILE A 188 -3.42 8.66 11.55
N THR A 189 -3.37 8.97 12.84
CA THR A 189 -2.28 8.52 13.73
C THR A 189 -2.31 7.00 13.95
N ALA A 190 -3.49 6.42 14.15
CA ALA A 190 -3.62 4.97 14.27
C ALA A 190 -3.19 4.26 12.98
N PHE A 191 -3.55 4.82 11.83
CA PHE A 191 -3.16 4.27 10.54
C PHE A 191 -1.67 4.46 10.23
N ASP A 192 -1.07 5.58 10.65
CA ASP A 192 0.37 5.83 10.54
C ASP A 192 1.20 4.71 11.19
N MET A 193 0.79 4.27 12.39
CA MET A 193 1.38 3.14 13.08
C MET A 193 1.23 1.84 12.27
N LEU A 194 0.03 1.56 11.74
CA LEU A 194 -0.23 0.38 10.92
C LEU A 194 0.59 0.36 9.63
N TYR A 195 0.64 1.49 8.92
CA TYR A 195 1.42 1.62 7.70
C TYR A 195 2.91 1.38 7.99
N CYS A 196 3.44 1.95 9.07
CA CYS A 196 4.82 1.69 9.48
C CYS A 196 5.07 0.21 9.83
N GLN A 197 4.13 -0.45 10.53
CA GLN A 197 4.22 -1.89 10.79
C GLN A 197 4.27 -2.70 9.49
N LEU A 198 3.38 -2.40 8.54
CA LEU A 198 3.37 -3.05 7.23
C LEU A 198 4.72 -2.89 6.52
N ILE A 199 5.23 -1.67 6.41
CA ILE A 199 6.53 -1.42 5.77
C ILE A 199 7.67 -2.14 6.48
N SER A 200 7.65 -2.19 7.82
CA SER A 200 8.66 -2.92 8.60
C SER A 200 8.61 -4.43 8.33
N LEU A 201 7.42 -5.02 8.24
CA LEU A 201 7.24 -6.43 7.87
C LEU A 201 7.79 -6.69 6.47
N LEU A 202 7.31 -5.95 5.47
CA LEU A 202 7.72 -6.08 4.08
C LEU A 202 9.24 -5.96 3.95
N ARG A 203 9.84 -4.94 4.57
CA ARG A 203 11.29 -4.75 4.58
C ARG A 203 12.03 -5.91 5.22
N THR A 204 11.55 -6.42 6.36
CA THR A 204 12.19 -7.54 7.07
C THR A 204 12.21 -8.78 6.19
N LYS A 205 11.09 -9.12 5.56
CA LYS A 205 11.00 -10.24 4.60
C LYS A 205 11.96 -10.14 3.42
N TYR A 206 12.09 -8.96 2.82
CA TYR A 206 12.87 -8.81 1.59
C TYR A 206 14.34 -8.44 1.82
N THR A 207 14.74 -8.13 3.06
CA THR A 207 16.13 -7.75 3.38
C THR A 207 16.82 -8.69 4.38
N GLN A 208 16.07 -9.55 5.06
CA GLN A 208 16.60 -10.46 6.08
C GLN A 208 16.09 -11.88 5.81
N GLU A 209 16.85 -12.88 6.27
CA GLU A 209 16.33 -14.24 6.36
C GLU A 209 15.49 -14.34 7.63
N VAL A 210 14.18 -14.50 7.46
CA VAL A 210 13.23 -14.64 8.56
C VAL A 210 12.76 -16.10 8.59
N ASP A 211 12.65 -16.65 9.79
CA ASP A 211 12.05 -17.97 9.98
C ASP A 211 10.56 -17.94 9.62
N VAL A 212 10.06 -19.05 9.04
CA VAL A 212 8.68 -19.16 8.56
C VAL A 212 7.66 -18.96 9.69
N GLU A 213 7.95 -19.42 10.90
CA GLU A 213 7.03 -19.27 12.02
C GLU A 213 7.02 -17.84 12.55
N ALA A 214 8.19 -17.20 12.59
CA ALA A 214 8.29 -15.77 12.93
C ALA A 214 7.54 -14.89 11.91
N GLU A 215 7.62 -15.19 10.61
CA GLU A 215 6.85 -14.47 9.58
C GLU A 215 5.34 -14.60 9.79
N LYS A 216 4.85 -15.79 10.13
CA LYS A 216 3.42 -16.02 10.38
C LYS A 216 2.92 -15.27 11.61
N ILE A 217 3.67 -15.31 12.72
CA ILE A 217 3.32 -14.58 13.95
C ILE A 217 3.22 -13.09 13.64
N ALA A 218 4.24 -12.53 12.98
CA ALA A 218 4.29 -11.11 12.68
C ALA A 218 3.16 -10.66 11.73
N LEU A 219 2.82 -11.48 10.73
CA LEU A 219 1.68 -11.22 9.84
C LEU A 219 0.33 -11.34 10.57
N ARG A 220 0.18 -12.29 11.51
CA ARG A 220 -1.02 -12.44 12.34
C ARG A 220 -1.23 -11.25 13.27
N ASP A 221 -0.15 -10.75 13.86
CA ASP A 221 -0.17 -9.55 14.71
C ASP A 221 -0.61 -8.32 13.90
N TYR A 222 -0.05 -8.12 12.71
CA TYR A 222 -0.47 -7.06 11.80
C TYR A 222 -1.92 -7.19 11.36
N ALA A 223 -2.37 -8.39 10.96
CA ALA A 223 -3.75 -8.62 10.56
C ALA A 223 -4.72 -8.30 11.70
N THR A 224 -4.38 -8.68 12.93
CA THR A 224 -5.17 -8.36 14.13
C THR A 224 -5.25 -6.85 14.34
N ALA A 225 -4.13 -6.14 14.30
CA ALA A 225 -4.10 -4.69 14.46
C ALA A 225 -4.88 -3.95 13.34
N TYR A 226 -4.83 -4.46 12.11
CA TYR A 226 -5.59 -3.93 10.98
C TYR A 226 -7.11 -4.12 11.17
N LEU A 227 -7.55 -5.29 11.67
CA LEU A 227 -8.96 -5.53 12.00
C LEU A 227 -9.44 -4.66 13.18
N ASP A 228 -8.59 -4.41 14.17
CA ASP A 228 -8.89 -3.50 15.28
C ASP A 228 -9.09 -2.07 14.78
N PHE A 229 -8.26 -1.62 13.83
CA PHE A 229 -8.45 -0.33 13.16
C PHE A 229 -9.80 -0.24 12.45
N TYR A 230 -10.22 -1.29 11.72
CA TYR A 230 -11.55 -1.31 11.11
C TYR A 230 -12.69 -1.31 12.13
N THR A 231 -12.51 -1.99 13.26
CA THR A 231 -13.50 -1.98 14.34
C THR A 231 -13.68 -0.57 14.92
N GLN A 232 -12.60 0.19 15.02
CA GLN A 232 -12.61 1.53 15.58
C GLN A 232 -13.05 2.61 14.56
N PHE A 233 -12.60 2.50 13.31
CA PHE A 233 -12.71 3.58 12.31
C PHE A 233 -13.45 3.19 11.02
N GLY A 234 -13.74 1.90 10.80
CA GLY A 234 -14.49 1.40 9.64
C GLY A 234 -15.98 1.73 9.64
N GLY A 235 -16.48 2.37 10.71
CA GLY A 235 -17.87 2.76 10.87
C GLY A 235 -18.83 1.59 11.13
N SER A 236 -20.13 1.89 11.11
CA SER A 236 -21.18 0.90 11.39
C SER A 236 -21.33 -0.17 10.31
N ASP A 237 -20.81 0.08 9.11
CA ASP A 237 -20.88 -0.85 7.97
C ASP A 237 -19.55 -1.61 7.73
N ASN A 238 -18.75 -1.82 8.78
CA ASN A 238 -17.48 -2.54 8.67
C ASN A 238 -17.66 -3.91 7.97
N PRO A 239 -17.06 -4.12 6.78
CA PRO A 239 -17.24 -5.35 5.99
C PRO A 239 -16.63 -6.58 6.66
N PHE A 240 -15.64 -6.42 7.55
CA PHE A 240 -15.04 -7.55 8.28
C PHE A 240 -16.00 -8.17 9.31
N ASN A 241 -17.00 -7.41 9.75
CA ASN A 241 -18.03 -7.87 10.70
C ASN A 241 -19.27 -8.43 10.00
N LYS A 242 -19.19 -8.72 8.70
CA LYS A 242 -20.28 -9.32 7.91
C LYS A 242 -19.94 -10.74 7.50
N SER A 243 -20.97 -11.56 7.33
CA SER A 243 -20.83 -12.86 6.66
C SER A 243 -20.55 -12.67 5.17
N LEU A 244 -19.90 -13.66 4.55
CA LEU A 244 -19.67 -13.64 3.10
C LEU A 244 -20.98 -13.62 2.30
N SER A 245 -22.07 -14.19 2.83
CA SER A 245 -23.39 -14.13 2.22
C SER A 245 -23.98 -12.72 2.24
N GLU A 246 -23.85 -12.00 3.35
CA GLU A 246 -24.28 -10.59 3.45
C GLU A 246 -23.47 -9.71 2.49
N LEU A 247 -22.15 -9.88 2.47
CA LEU A 247 -21.28 -9.15 1.53
C LEU A 247 -21.64 -9.45 0.08
N PHE A 248 -21.97 -10.70 -0.27
CA PHE A 248 -22.41 -11.04 -1.63
C PHE A 248 -23.76 -10.39 -1.99
N GLY A 249 -24.66 -10.25 -1.02
CA GLY A 249 -25.92 -9.53 -1.21
C GLY A 249 -25.74 -8.03 -1.44
N LEU A 250 -24.80 -7.40 -0.73
CA LEU A 250 -24.54 -5.96 -0.81
C LEU A 250 -23.61 -5.57 -1.96
N TYR A 251 -22.60 -6.39 -2.24
CA TYR A 251 -21.51 -6.12 -3.18
C TYR A 251 -21.26 -7.33 -4.10
N PRO A 252 -22.27 -7.77 -4.88
CA PRO A 252 -22.22 -9.02 -5.64
C PRO A 252 -21.03 -9.10 -6.60
N GLU A 253 -20.73 -8.00 -7.29
CA GLU A 253 -19.68 -7.95 -8.32
C GLU A 253 -18.28 -8.10 -7.72
N PHE A 254 -18.02 -7.42 -6.59
CA PHE A 254 -16.76 -7.58 -5.86
C PHE A 254 -16.62 -9.02 -5.35
N MET A 255 -17.70 -9.56 -4.77
CA MET A 255 -17.67 -10.88 -4.16
C MET A 255 -17.58 -12.00 -5.19
N GLU A 256 -18.13 -11.84 -6.40
CA GLU A 256 -17.93 -12.77 -7.52
C GLU A 256 -16.45 -12.91 -7.86
N HIS A 257 -15.74 -11.80 -8.05
CA HIS A 257 -14.30 -11.81 -8.29
C HIS A 257 -13.52 -12.38 -7.09
N PHE A 258 -13.89 -12.00 -5.87
CA PHE A 258 -13.26 -12.51 -4.66
C PHE A 258 -13.40 -14.04 -4.53
N PHE A 259 -14.59 -14.59 -4.77
CA PHE A 259 -14.82 -16.04 -4.70
C PHE A 259 -14.02 -16.80 -5.76
N GLN A 260 -13.96 -16.27 -6.98
CA GLN A 260 -13.18 -16.85 -8.08
C GLN A 260 -11.69 -16.87 -7.76
N SER A 261 -11.15 -15.78 -7.23
CA SER A 261 -9.71 -15.64 -6.96
C SER A 261 -9.23 -16.42 -5.75
N ASN A 262 -10.10 -16.70 -4.77
CA ASN A 262 -9.69 -17.31 -3.49
C ASN A 262 -10.19 -18.75 -3.28
N GLN A 263 -10.92 -19.33 -4.25
CA GLN A 263 -11.47 -20.69 -4.17
C GLN A 263 -12.29 -20.96 -2.90
N VAL A 264 -12.96 -19.94 -2.36
CA VAL A 264 -13.74 -20.05 -1.12
C VAL A 264 -15.05 -20.79 -1.40
N THR A 265 -15.25 -21.94 -0.76
CA THR A 265 -16.38 -22.84 -1.02
C THR A 265 -17.57 -22.66 -0.07
N SER A 266 -17.37 -22.04 1.10
CA SER A 266 -18.44 -21.79 2.08
C SER A 266 -18.76 -20.31 2.20
N LYS A 267 -20.05 -19.95 2.05
CA LYS A 267 -20.55 -18.57 2.17
C LYS A 267 -21.01 -18.18 3.58
N MET A 268 -20.99 -19.13 4.53
CA MET A 268 -21.52 -18.91 5.89
C MET A 268 -20.48 -18.41 6.90
N VAL A 269 -19.23 -18.20 6.48
CA VAL A 269 -18.14 -17.75 7.36
C VAL A 269 -18.16 -16.21 7.45
N MET A 270 -17.78 -15.67 8.61
CA MET A 270 -17.55 -14.23 8.77
C MET A 270 -16.24 -13.81 8.11
N MET A 271 -16.19 -12.59 7.58
CA MET A 271 -15.00 -12.13 6.86
C MET A 271 -13.76 -12.00 7.77
N ASN A 272 -13.93 -11.55 9.01
CA ASN A 272 -12.84 -11.53 10.02
C ASN A 272 -12.35 -12.93 10.38
N ASP A 273 -13.25 -13.90 10.55
CA ASP A 273 -12.91 -15.29 10.84
C ASP A 273 -12.13 -15.88 9.66
N LEU A 274 -12.57 -15.63 8.42
CA LEU A 274 -11.86 -16.06 7.22
C LEU A 274 -10.42 -15.52 7.17
N VAL A 275 -10.22 -14.25 7.54
CA VAL A 275 -8.89 -13.64 7.62
C VAL A 275 -8.02 -14.35 8.68
N LEU A 276 -8.56 -14.58 9.89
CA LEU A 276 -7.80 -15.09 11.03
C LEU A 276 -7.61 -16.62 11.04
N SER A 277 -8.50 -17.37 10.37
CA SER A 277 -8.52 -18.83 10.34
C SER A 277 -7.77 -19.43 9.15
N SER A 278 -7.45 -18.62 8.14
CA SER A 278 -6.92 -19.14 6.89
C SER A 278 -5.43 -19.43 7.01
N GLU A 279 -5.05 -20.69 7.21
CA GLU A 279 -3.67 -21.16 6.98
C GLU A 279 -3.20 -20.86 5.53
N ASN A 280 -4.16 -20.78 4.59
CA ASN A 280 -3.94 -20.40 3.21
C ASN A 280 -3.68 -18.89 3.01
N LEU A 281 -4.10 -18.01 3.94
CA LEU A 281 -3.75 -16.58 3.90
C LEU A 281 -2.24 -16.46 3.85
N PHE A 282 -1.55 -17.22 4.70
CA PHE A 282 -0.09 -17.24 4.81
C PHE A 282 0.59 -17.97 3.66
N LYS A 283 -0.02 -19.00 3.08
CA LYS A 283 0.57 -19.76 1.96
C LYS A 283 0.47 -19.02 0.63
N GLU A 284 -0.68 -18.39 0.38
CA GLU A 284 -0.96 -17.65 -0.86
C GLU A 284 -0.62 -16.17 -0.76
N HIS A 285 -0.21 -15.69 0.42
CA HIS A 285 0.19 -14.31 0.64
C HIS A 285 1.30 -13.87 -0.31
N LEU A 286 1.14 -12.70 -0.95
CA LEU A 286 2.21 -12.14 -1.80
C LEU A 286 3.50 -11.87 -0.98
N TYR A 287 3.35 -11.33 0.23
CA TYR A 287 4.41 -11.22 1.23
C TYR A 287 5.22 -12.50 1.47
N THR A 288 4.59 -13.68 1.56
CA THR A 288 5.30 -14.92 1.92
C THR A 288 5.94 -15.61 0.72
N LYS A 289 5.52 -15.26 -0.50
CA LYS A 289 6.11 -15.77 -1.74
C LYS A 289 7.49 -15.15 -1.97
N LYS A 290 8.50 -16.01 -2.19
CA LYS A 290 9.79 -15.55 -2.72
C LYS A 290 9.56 -15.06 -4.15
N VAL A 291 9.96 -13.82 -4.42
CA VAL A 291 9.98 -13.31 -5.79
C VAL A 291 11.07 -14.07 -6.54
N ASP A 292 10.69 -14.74 -7.62
CA ASP A 292 11.62 -15.48 -8.47
C ASP A 292 12.70 -14.53 -9.02
N SER A 293 13.96 -14.93 -8.94
CA SER A 293 15.09 -14.20 -9.52
C SER A 293 14.95 -14.07 -11.04
N SER A 294 14.07 -14.83 -11.69
CA SER A 294 13.70 -14.65 -13.10
C SER A 294 13.12 -13.27 -13.44
N TYR A 295 12.61 -12.52 -12.46
CA TYR A 295 12.22 -11.11 -12.66
C TYR A 295 13.42 -10.16 -12.76
N ILE A 296 14.50 -10.47 -12.04
CA ILE A 296 15.82 -9.80 -12.11
C ILE A 296 16.60 -10.27 -13.35
N HIS A 297 16.37 -11.51 -13.77
CA HIS A 297 17.03 -12.18 -14.90
C HIS A 297 16.20 -12.26 -16.18
N ARG A 298 15.08 -11.50 -16.31
CA ARG A 298 14.59 -11.21 -17.66
C ARG A 298 15.74 -10.54 -18.37
N VAL A 299 16.17 -11.10 -19.50
CA VAL A 299 17.08 -10.42 -20.42
C VAL A 299 16.36 -9.16 -20.88
N LYS A 300 16.55 -8.08 -20.13
CA LYS A 300 16.19 -6.73 -20.48
C LYS A 300 17.52 -6.12 -20.87
N GLU A 301 17.64 -5.72 -22.13
CA GLU A 301 18.76 -4.90 -22.57
C GLU A 301 18.85 -3.72 -21.61
N SER A 302 20.01 -3.52 -20.99
CA SER A 302 20.26 -2.36 -20.15
C SER A 302 20.24 -1.16 -21.09
N THR A 303 19.09 -0.49 -21.14
CA THR A 303 18.92 0.70 -21.97
C THR A 303 19.37 1.89 -21.13
N THR A 304 20.51 2.47 -21.45
CA THR A 304 20.96 3.72 -20.83
C THR A 304 19.98 4.85 -21.16
N CYS A 305 20.02 5.98 -20.43
CA CYS A 305 19.18 7.15 -20.75
C CYS A 305 19.41 7.69 -22.17
N LEU A 306 20.51 7.32 -22.82
CA LEU A 306 20.83 7.66 -24.21
C LEU A 306 20.25 6.68 -25.23
N GLU A 307 19.90 5.46 -24.79
CA GLU A 307 19.37 4.39 -25.63
C GLU A 307 17.85 4.27 -25.50
N ASP A 308 17.28 4.71 -24.36
CA ASP A 308 15.84 4.75 -24.15
C ASP A 308 15.26 6.04 -24.74
N ASP A 309 14.51 5.92 -25.84
CA ASP A 309 13.80 7.03 -26.48
C ASP A 309 12.85 7.80 -25.53
N TRP A 310 12.51 7.24 -24.36
CA TRP A 310 11.75 7.90 -23.28
C TRP A 310 12.60 8.71 -22.30
N ALA A 311 13.89 8.39 -22.17
CA ALA A 311 14.82 9.03 -21.24
C ALA A 311 15.88 9.91 -21.93
N LYS A 312 15.90 9.92 -23.28
CA LYS A 312 16.78 10.78 -24.06
C LYS A 312 16.58 12.26 -23.69
N PRO A 313 17.65 12.97 -23.30
CA PRO A 313 17.60 14.42 -23.18
C PRO A 313 17.17 15.02 -24.51
N VAL A 314 16.13 15.86 -24.51
CA VAL A 314 15.78 16.68 -25.68
C VAL A 314 16.72 17.89 -25.67
N PHE A 315 17.99 17.65 -25.97
CA PHE A 315 18.88 18.73 -26.37
C PHE A 315 19.20 18.50 -27.84
N ASP A 316 18.85 19.49 -28.67
CA ASP A 316 19.50 19.70 -29.96
C ASP A 316 20.99 20.01 -29.74
#